data_AF-A0AAU4U0F2-F1
#
_entry.id   AF-A0AAU4U0F2-F1
#
_cell.length_a   1.000
_cell.length_b   1.000
_cell.length_c   1.000
_cell.angle_alpha   90.00
_cell.angle_beta   90.00
_cell.angle_gamma   90.00
#
_symmetry.space_group_name_H-M   'P 1'
#
loop_
_entity.id
_entity.type
_entity.pdbx_description
1 polymer ?
#
loop_
_entity_poly.entity_id
_entity_poly.type
_entity_poly.pdbx_seq_one_letter_code
_entity_poly.pdbx_strand_id
1 'polypeptide(L)'
;MGIGYKTSWLAVPGSDSRQVADALGLLTRVTMDWEAGTQAAYRRGVFVASPVDGWTLAHGRIHLPVGLEDSGPSLLSWLRSLGLRLGDLQYFRTDRIGEYHAWARVEAGQVVRAYCYDSSAGGGPLRVGEPTEIERQLGVGIRGAEEGMASWDEADWDDWYAAMPSERHVMAIARHWGICPLDIPEAPPTGDGIYGFPPGAE
;
A
#
# COMPACT_ATOMS: atom_id res chain seq x y z
N MET A 1 17.86 9.53 0.99
CA MET A 1 16.40 9.83 1.15
C MET A 1 15.63 8.55 1.44
N GLY A 2 14.79 8.50 2.47
CA GLY A 2 13.95 7.34 2.82
C GLY A 2 12.55 7.39 2.20
N ILE A 3 11.85 6.25 2.24
CA ILE A 3 10.43 6.15 1.85
C ILE A 3 9.59 6.64 3.03
N GLY A 4 8.73 7.64 2.80
CA GLY A 4 7.89 8.27 3.82
C GLY A 4 6.39 8.19 3.50
N TYR A 5 5.67 9.26 3.81
CA TYR A 5 4.22 9.37 3.57
C TYR A 5 3.89 9.80 2.13
N LYS A 6 2.59 9.94 1.82
CA LYS A 6 2.08 10.41 0.52
C LYS A 6 2.55 9.56 -0.66
N THR A 7 2.60 8.25 -0.43
CA THR A 7 2.98 7.21 -1.38
C THR A 7 2.20 5.95 -1.06
N SER A 8 2.23 5.02 -2.00
CA SER A 8 1.96 3.62 -1.71
C SER A 8 3.25 2.82 -1.72
N TRP A 9 3.17 1.59 -1.22
CA TRP A 9 4.20 0.60 -1.43
C TRP A 9 3.65 -0.83 -1.35
N LEU A 10 4.36 -1.72 -2.03
CA LEU A 10 4.30 -3.16 -1.81
C LEU A 10 5.49 -3.58 -0.97
N ALA A 11 5.28 -4.52 -0.05
CA ALA A 11 6.33 -5.22 0.67
C ALA A 11 6.24 -6.72 0.37
N VAL A 12 7.31 -7.27 -0.19
CA VAL A 12 7.38 -8.65 -0.67
C VAL A 12 8.54 -9.36 0.01
N PRO A 13 8.30 -10.40 0.85
CA PRO A 13 9.35 -11.13 1.51
C PRO A 13 10.08 -12.05 0.52
N GLY A 14 11.40 -12.13 0.64
CA GLY A 14 12.23 -13.13 -0.04
C GLY A 14 12.35 -13.02 -1.57
N SER A 15 11.75 -12.00 -2.20
CA SER A 15 11.88 -11.73 -3.64
C SER A 15 12.97 -10.70 -3.91
N ASP A 16 13.61 -10.75 -5.08
CA ASP A 16 14.54 -9.71 -5.54
C ASP A 16 13.83 -8.57 -6.31
N SER A 17 14.56 -7.47 -6.55
CA SER A 17 14.01 -6.28 -7.22
C SER A 17 13.59 -6.54 -8.67
N ARG A 18 14.24 -7.47 -9.37
CA ARG A 18 13.90 -7.83 -10.76
C ARG A 18 12.60 -8.63 -10.79
N GLN A 19 12.42 -9.61 -9.92
CA GLN A 19 11.19 -10.39 -9.80
C GLN A 19 9.99 -9.49 -9.52
N VAL A 20 10.13 -8.54 -8.59
CA VAL A 20 9.05 -7.60 -8.27
C VAL A 20 8.79 -6.63 -9.43
N ALA A 21 9.83 -6.10 -10.09
CA ALA A 21 9.65 -5.27 -11.29
C ALA A 21 8.98 -6.02 -12.45
N ASP A 22 9.30 -7.31 -12.64
CA ASP A 22 8.66 -8.20 -13.63
C ASP A 22 7.20 -8.49 -13.26
N ALA A 23 6.92 -8.69 -11.97
CA ALA A 23 5.57 -8.90 -11.45
C ALA A 23 4.67 -7.69 -11.72
N LEU A 24 5.20 -6.49 -11.49
CA LEU A 24 4.54 -5.22 -11.74
C LEU A 24 4.45 -4.85 -13.23
N GLY A 25 5.17 -5.57 -14.09
CA GLY A 25 5.21 -5.28 -15.52
C GLY A 25 5.84 -3.94 -15.84
N LEU A 26 6.82 -3.48 -15.04
CA LEU A 26 7.42 -2.16 -15.23
C LEU A 26 8.04 -2.03 -16.62
N LEU A 27 7.81 -0.89 -17.26
CA LEU A 27 8.39 -0.49 -18.54
C LEU A 27 9.53 0.52 -18.32
N THR A 28 10.31 0.76 -19.39
CA THR A 28 11.41 1.75 -19.43
C THR A 28 12.36 1.67 -18.22
N ARG A 29 12.68 0.43 -17.83
CA ARG A 29 13.42 0.15 -16.60
C ARG A 29 14.84 0.68 -16.63
N VAL A 30 15.25 1.32 -15.55
CA VAL A 30 16.62 1.77 -15.33
C VAL A 30 17.04 1.42 -13.91
N THR A 31 18.30 1.04 -13.75
CA THR A 31 18.90 0.80 -12.44
C THR A 31 19.21 2.14 -11.79
N MET A 32 18.87 2.30 -10.51
CA MET A 32 19.13 3.52 -9.75
C MET A 32 19.57 3.17 -8.34
N ASP A 33 20.44 4.00 -7.77
CA ASP A 33 20.66 3.98 -6.33
C ASP A 33 19.34 4.33 -5.59
N TRP A 34 19.33 4.02 -4.29
CA TRP A 34 18.15 4.20 -3.46
C TRP A 34 17.64 5.65 -3.45
N GLU A 35 18.54 6.63 -3.33
CA GLU A 35 18.15 8.02 -3.18
C GLU A 35 17.54 8.57 -4.46
N ALA A 36 18.21 8.36 -5.60
CA ALA A 36 17.73 8.77 -6.91
C ALA A 36 16.41 8.08 -7.27
N GLY A 37 16.32 6.77 -7.01
CA GLY A 37 15.12 5.97 -7.24
C GLY A 37 13.92 6.43 -6.41
N THR A 38 14.14 6.63 -5.11
CA THR A 38 13.10 7.14 -4.19
C THR A 38 12.62 8.52 -4.62
N GLN A 39 13.54 9.45 -4.90
CA GLN A 39 13.20 10.79 -5.40
C GLN A 39 12.41 10.74 -6.71
N ALA A 40 12.76 9.84 -7.63
CA ALA A 40 12.06 9.66 -8.89
C ALA A 40 10.63 9.14 -8.66
N ALA A 41 10.44 8.10 -7.86
CA ALA A 41 9.15 7.50 -7.55
C ALA A 41 8.16 8.46 -6.84
N TYR A 42 8.68 9.41 -6.06
CA TYR A 42 7.89 10.49 -5.47
C TYR A 42 7.40 11.53 -6.50
N ARG A 43 8.06 11.64 -7.64
CA ARG A 43 7.61 12.48 -8.76
C ARG A 43 6.65 11.72 -9.66
N ARG A 44 7.05 10.53 -10.14
CA ARG A 44 6.28 9.66 -11.05
C ARG A 44 6.90 8.27 -11.09
N GLY A 45 6.12 7.26 -11.48
CA GLY A 45 6.61 5.89 -11.66
C GLY A 45 6.79 5.14 -10.34
N VAL A 46 7.48 3.99 -10.43
CA VAL A 46 7.70 3.06 -9.33
C VAL A 46 9.19 2.77 -9.21
N PHE A 47 9.70 2.82 -7.99
CA PHE A 47 11.02 2.33 -7.65
C PHE A 47 10.91 1.05 -6.83
N VAL A 48 11.56 -0.01 -7.31
CA VAL A 48 11.72 -1.29 -6.64
C VAL A 48 13.11 -1.34 -6.03
N ALA A 49 13.20 -1.12 -4.73
CA ALA A 49 14.45 -1.09 -4.02
C ALA A 49 15.13 -2.47 -3.97
N SER A 50 16.44 -2.49 -3.74
CA SER A 50 17.13 -3.71 -3.33
C SER A 50 16.57 -4.24 -1.99
N PRO A 51 16.61 -5.55 -1.74
CA PRO A 51 16.08 -6.13 -0.51
C PRO A 51 16.69 -5.50 0.76
N VAL A 52 15.85 -5.21 1.75
CA VAL A 52 16.21 -4.73 3.08
C VAL A 52 15.59 -5.65 4.12
N ASP A 53 16.38 -6.24 5.00
CA ASP A 53 15.93 -7.17 6.04
C ASP A 53 15.03 -8.31 5.52
N GLY A 54 15.34 -8.81 4.31
CA GLY A 54 14.59 -9.87 3.65
C GLY A 54 13.32 -9.41 2.92
N TRP A 55 13.04 -8.10 2.87
CA TRP A 55 11.90 -7.51 2.17
C TRP A 55 12.34 -6.71 0.95
N THR A 56 11.67 -6.91 -0.18
CA THR A 56 11.75 -6.00 -1.34
C THR A 56 10.57 -5.04 -1.31
N LEU A 57 10.87 -3.75 -1.42
CA LEU A 57 9.89 -2.67 -1.41
C LEU A 57 9.76 -2.06 -2.80
N ALA A 58 8.53 -2.01 -3.31
CA ALA A 58 8.20 -1.28 -4.52
C ALA A 58 7.26 -0.12 -4.16
N HIS A 59 7.67 1.12 -4.40
CA HIS A 59 6.90 2.29 -3.96
C HIS A 59 6.77 3.35 -5.07
N GLY A 60 5.73 4.18 -4.96
CA GLY A 60 5.51 5.30 -5.88
C GLY A 60 4.23 6.09 -5.56
N ARG A 61 4.15 7.32 -6.07
CA ARG A 61 2.94 8.17 -5.95
C ARG A 61 1.84 7.82 -6.94
N ILE A 62 2.23 7.32 -8.12
CA ILE A 62 1.36 6.87 -9.21
C ILE A 62 1.87 5.50 -9.62
N HIS A 63 1.45 4.48 -8.89
CA HIS A 63 2.02 3.13 -8.92
C HIS A 63 1.07 2.08 -9.48
N LEU A 64 -0.19 2.43 -9.72
CA LEU A 64 -1.18 1.51 -10.25
C LEU A 64 -1.27 1.65 -11.78
N PRO A 65 -1.46 0.53 -12.51
CA PRO A 65 -1.78 0.57 -13.93
C PRO A 65 -2.97 1.48 -14.19
N VAL A 66 -2.95 2.19 -15.33
CA VAL A 66 -4.07 3.06 -15.71
C VAL A 66 -5.37 2.27 -15.79
N GLY A 67 -6.44 2.81 -15.20
CA GLY A 67 -7.76 2.18 -15.15
C GLY A 67 -7.96 1.23 -13.97
N LEU A 68 -6.98 1.09 -13.08
CA LEU A 68 -7.19 0.45 -11.79
C LEU A 68 -7.84 1.46 -10.84
N GLU A 69 -8.96 1.06 -10.24
CA GLU A 69 -9.60 1.84 -9.20
C GLU A 69 -8.96 1.48 -7.87
N ASP A 70 -8.44 2.49 -7.19
CA ASP A 70 -7.56 2.28 -6.05
C ASP A 70 -8.29 1.68 -4.83
N SER A 71 -9.63 1.66 -4.84
CA SER A 71 -10.50 1.30 -3.71
C SER A 71 -11.60 0.27 -4.07
N GLY A 72 -11.39 -0.57 -5.10
CA GLY A 72 -12.43 -1.48 -5.61
C GLY A 72 -12.00 -2.92 -5.92
N PRO A 73 -12.88 -3.72 -6.56
CA PRO A 73 -12.60 -5.11 -6.97
C PRO A 73 -11.39 -5.26 -7.90
N SER A 74 -11.05 -4.21 -8.66
CA SER A 74 -9.89 -4.16 -9.54
C SER A 74 -8.58 -4.18 -8.76
N LEU A 75 -8.46 -3.45 -7.65
CA LEU A 75 -7.32 -3.54 -6.73
C LEU A 75 -7.16 -4.96 -6.19
N LEU A 76 -8.24 -5.57 -5.69
CA LEU A 76 -8.19 -6.92 -5.11
C LEU A 76 -7.75 -7.96 -6.15
N SER A 77 -8.23 -7.84 -7.38
CA SER A 77 -7.85 -8.72 -8.49
C SER A 77 -6.38 -8.56 -8.88
N TRP A 78 -5.87 -7.32 -8.86
CA TRP A 78 -4.47 -7.03 -9.10
C TRP A 78 -3.55 -7.54 -7.99
N LEU A 79 -3.91 -7.33 -6.72
CA LEU A 79 -3.16 -7.87 -5.58
C LEU A 79 -3.11 -9.39 -5.61
N ARG A 80 -4.23 -10.04 -5.98
CA ARG A 80 -4.28 -11.49 -6.19
C ARG A 80 -3.33 -11.94 -7.30
N SER A 81 -3.32 -11.25 -8.44
CA SER A 81 -2.45 -11.63 -9.56
C SER A 81 -0.96 -11.47 -9.22
N LEU A 82 -0.61 -10.44 -8.44
CA LEU A 82 0.73 -10.29 -7.88
C LEU A 82 1.06 -11.43 -6.91
N GLY A 83 0.16 -11.79 -6.01
CA GLY A 83 0.39 -12.88 -5.06
C GLY A 83 0.58 -14.25 -5.72
N LEU A 84 -0.06 -14.50 -6.86
CA LEU A 84 0.19 -15.70 -7.66
C LEU A 84 1.59 -15.74 -8.29
N ARG A 85 2.24 -14.59 -8.47
CA ARG A 85 3.57 -14.47 -9.09
C ARG A 85 4.70 -14.33 -8.05
N LEU A 86 4.43 -13.67 -6.95
CA LEU A 86 5.40 -13.28 -5.91
C LEU A 86 5.24 -14.06 -4.60
N GLY A 87 4.14 -14.80 -4.43
CA GLY A 87 3.78 -15.41 -3.15
C GLY A 87 3.11 -14.42 -2.22
N ASP A 88 3.45 -14.47 -0.94
CA ASP A 88 2.87 -13.59 0.07
C ASP A 88 3.34 -12.15 -0.15
N LEU A 89 2.46 -11.17 0.03
CA LEU A 89 2.82 -9.75 -0.07
C LEU A 89 1.90 -8.88 0.76
N GLN A 90 2.35 -7.66 1.00
CA GLN A 90 1.60 -6.62 1.68
C GLN A 90 1.54 -5.38 0.80
N TYR A 91 0.43 -4.66 0.84
CA TYR A 91 0.21 -3.41 0.14
C TYR A 91 -0.22 -2.36 1.14
N PHE A 92 0.25 -1.12 0.95
CA PHE A 92 -0.13 0.01 1.79
C PHE A 92 -0.20 1.29 0.97
N ARG A 93 -0.99 2.25 1.45
CA ARG A 93 -1.04 3.61 0.90
C ARG A 93 -1.38 4.64 1.96
N THR A 94 -0.75 5.81 1.81
CA THR A 94 -1.07 7.01 2.58
C THR A 94 -1.21 8.22 1.67
N ASP A 95 -2.27 9.01 1.86
CA ASP A 95 -2.38 10.38 1.37
C ASP A 95 -3.27 11.21 2.30
N ARG A 96 -2.65 12.03 3.15
CA ARG A 96 -3.35 12.90 4.10
C ARG A 96 -4.10 14.08 3.47
N ILE A 97 -3.93 14.37 2.18
CA ILE A 97 -4.68 15.47 1.53
C ILE A 97 -6.03 14.95 1.06
N GLY A 98 -6.04 13.77 0.44
CA GLY A 98 -7.27 13.08 0.04
C GLY A 98 -7.90 12.25 1.15
N GLU A 99 -7.28 12.19 2.34
CA GLU A 99 -7.62 11.26 3.43
C GLU A 99 -7.80 9.83 2.89
N TYR A 100 -6.74 9.39 2.19
CA TYR A 100 -6.66 8.07 1.56
C TYR A 100 -5.71 7.18 2.34
N HIS A 101 -6.26 6.13 2.95
CA HIS A 101 -5.53 5.22 3.81
C HIS A 101 -5.91 3.78 3.51
N ALA A 102 -4.95 3.00 3.04
CA ALA A 102 -5.20 1.63 2.66
C ALA A 102 -4.10 0.68 3.11
N TRP A 103 -4.50 -0.56 3.37
CA TRP A 103 -3.61 -1.69 3.56
C TRP A 103 -4.27 -2.98 3.08
N ALA A 104 -3.46 -3.90 2.58
CA ALA A 104 -3.92 -5.23 2.22
C ALA A 104 -2.82 -6.27 2.41
N ARG A 105 -3.23 -7.50 2.69
CA ARG A 105 -2.35 -8.65 2.88
C ARG A 105 -2.80 -9.78 1.98
N VAL A 106 -1.84 -10.34 1.26
CA VAL A 106 -2.03 -11.47 0.37
C VAL A 106 -1.20 -12.62 0.92
N GLU A 107 -1.84 -13.77 1.09
CA GLU A 107 -1.23 -15.00 1.58
C GLU A 107 -1.67 -16.15 0.68
N ALA A 108 -0.74 -17.00 0.27
CA ALA A 108 -0.99 -18.15 -0.62
C ALA A 108 -1.82 -17.77 -1.87
N GLY A 109 -1.56 -16.58 -2.44
CA GLY A 109 -2.25 -16.06 -3.62
C GLY A 109 -3.71 -15.66 -3.39
N GLN A 110 -4.15 -15.43 -2.15
CA GLN A 110 -5.47 -14.89 -1.81
C GLN A 110 -5.35 -13.59 -1.01
N VAL A 111 -6.22 -12.62 -1.27
CA VAL A 111 -6.31 -11.41 -0.44
C VAL A 111 -7.03 -11.78 0.87
N VAL A 112 -6.29 -11.99 1.95
CA VAL A 112 -6.84 -12.42 3.25
C VAL A 112 -7.33 -11.27 4.11
N ARG A 113 -6.80 -10.06 3.87
CA ARG A 113 -7.22 -8.82 4.52
C ARG A 113 -7.06 -7.66 3.55
N ALA A 114 -8.06 -6.79 3.44
CA ALA A 114 -7.91 -5.49 2.79
C ALA A 114 -8.81 -4.47 3.45
N TYR A 115 -8.28 -3.26 3.61
CA TYR A 115 -9.02 -2.09 4.04
C TYR A 115 -8.60 -0.89 3.21
N CYS A 116 -9.57 -0.12 2.73
CA CYS A 116 -9.30 1.11 2.00
C CYS A 116 -10.31 2.18 2.39
N TYR A 117 -9.85 3.19 3.12
CA TYR A 117 -10.61 4.39 3.38
C TYR A 117 -10.21 5.48 2.39
N ASP A 118 -11.21 6.05 1.74
CA ASP A 118 -11.10 7.20 0.85
C ASP A 118 -12.25 8.14 1.21
N SER A 119 -11.93 9.28 1.82
CA SER A 119 -12.94 10.26 2.23
C SER A 119 -13.79 10.81 1.09
N SER A 120 -13.28 10.75 -0.15
CA SER A 120 -13.99 11.22 -1.34
C SER A 120 -14.95 10.16 -1.92
N ALA A 121 -14.81 8.90 -1.49
CA ALA A 121 -15.66 7.81 -1.93
C ALA A 121 -16.95 7.77 -1.09
N GLY A 122 -18.11 7.95 -1.73
CA GLY A 122 -19.41 7.95 -1.05
C GLY A 122 -19.92 6.60 -0.55
N GLY A 123 -19.15 5.51 -0.73
CA GLY A 123 -19.57 4.13 -0.46
C GLY A 123 -19.06 3.53 0.86
N GLY A 124 -18.40 4.32 1.71
CA GLY A 124 -17.68 3.83 2.89
C GLY A 124 -16.41 3.03 2.52
N PRO A 125 -15.58 2.67 3.52
CA PRO A 125 -14.35 1.92 3.28
C PRO A 125 -14.58 0.54 2.67
N LEU A 126 -13.73 0.16 1.71
CA LEU A 126 -13.59 -1.25 1.31
C LEU A 126 -13.12 -2.05 2.54
N ARG A 127 -13.76 -3.18 2.81
CA ARG A 127 -13.40 -4.09 3.90
C ARG A 127 -13.49 -5.54 3.46
N VAL A 128 -12.36 -6.25 3.49
CA VAL A 128 -12.24 -7.68 3.18
C VAL A 128 -11.51 -8.38 4.32
N GLY A 129 -12.02 -9.53 4.75
CA GLY A 129 -11.44 -10.29 5.86
C GLY A 129 -11.64 -9.63 7.23
N GLU A 130 -11.34 -10.39 8.28
CA GLU A 130 -11.45 -9.92 9.67
C GLU A 130 -10.33 -8.92 10.00
N PRO A 131 -10.61 -7.86 10.78
CA PRO A 131 -9.56 -7.00 11.33
C PRO A 131 -8.49 -7.84 12.04
N THR A 132 -7.23 -7.46 11.90
CA THR A 132 -6.10 -8.07 12.61
C THR A 132 -6.02 -7.57 14.04
N GLU A 133 -5.14 -8.18 14.86
CA GLU A 133 -4.93 -7.75 16.24
C GLU A 133 -4.53 -6.28 16.35
N ILE A 134 -3.57 -5.83 15.54
CA ILE A 134 -3.11 -4.43 15.56
C ILE A 134 -4.22 -3.45 15.16
N GLU A 135 -5.08 -3.82 14.20
CA GLU A 135 -6.24 -3.01 13.82
C GLU A 135 -7.23 -2.86 14.98
N ARG A 136 -7.48 -3.95 15.72
CA ARG A 136 -8.32 -3.91 16.93
C ARG A 136 -7.71 -3.08 18.04
N GLN A 137 -6.40 -3.20 18.28
CA GLN A 137 -5.70 -2.41 19.29
C GLN A 137 -5.73 -0.91 18.98
N LEU A 138 -5.65 -0.55 17.69
CA LEU A 138 -5.68 0.84 17.22
C LEU A 138 -7.09 1.40 17.03
N GLY A 139 -8.12 0.56 17.04
CA GLY A 139 -9.51 0.98 16.80
C GLY A 139 -9.81 1.36 15.34
N VAL A 140 -9.02 0.89 14.37
CA VAL A 140 -9.14 1.25 12.94
C VAL A 140 -9.32 0.02 12.06
N GLY A 141 -9.80 0.19 10.82
CA GLY A 141 -10.04 -0.94 9.91
C GLY A 141 -11.29 -1.77 10.24
N ILE A 142 -11.98 -1.43 11.33
CA ILE A 142 -13.12 -2.18 11.83
C ILE A 142 -14.40 -1.71 11.12
N ARG A 143 -14.62 -0.39 11.09
CA ARG A 143 -15.82 0.24 10.50
C ARG A 143 -15.76 0.21 8.97
N GLY A 144 -16.89 -0.09 8.33
CA GLY A 144 -17.06 -0.01 6.88
C GLY A 144 -18.27 0.83 6.51
N ALA A 145 -18.93 0.46 5.41
CA ALA A 145 -20.30 0.88 5.17
C ALA A 145 -21.24 0.09 6.10
N GLU A 146 -21.91 0.80 7.00
CA GLU A 146 -22.81 0.21 7.99
C GLU A 146 -24.26 0.33 7.53
N GLU A 147 -25.11 -0.61 7.96
CA GLU A 147 -26.55 -0.51 7.70
C GLU A 147 -27.14 0.70 8.44
N GLY A 148 -28.00 1.48 7.78
CA GLY A 148 -28.67 2.63 8.40
C GLY A 148 -27.85 3.91 8.47
N MET A 149 -26.66 3.99 7.84
CA MET A 149 -25.88 5.24 7.73
C MET A 149 -26.68 6.43 7.19
N ALA A 150 -27.68 6.16 6.34
CA ALA A 150 -28.56 7.20 5.78
C ALA A 150 -29.44 7.91 6.82
N SER A 151 -29.63 7.31 8.00
CA SER A 151 -30.42 7.86 9.12
C SER A 151 -29.58 8.30 10.31
N TRP A 152 -28.25 8.31 10.17
CA TRP A 152 -27.33 8.71 11.23
C TRP A 152 -27.47 10.19 11.58
N ASP A 153 -27.37 10.48 12.87
CA ASP A 153 -27.23 11.85 13.36
C ASP A 153 -25.76 12.28 13.39
N GLU A 154 -25.50 13.50 13.87
CA GLU A 154 -24.15 14.06 13.97
C GLU A 154 -23.24 13.22 14.89
N ALA A 155 -23.77 12.68 15.98
CA ALA A 155 -22.99 11.89 16.94
C ALA A 155 -22.60 10.52 16.37
N ASP A 156 -23.50 9.89 15.61
CA ASP A 156 -23.21 8.65 14.88
C ASP A 156 -22.09 8.86 13.85
N TRP A 157 -22.13 9.97 13.11
CA TRP A 157 -21.08 10.33 12.16
C TRP A 157 -19.75 10.62 12.85
N ASP A 158 -19.76 11.36 13.96
CA ASP A 158 -18.56 11.66 14.74
C ASP A 158 -17.89 10.40 15.28
N ASP A 159 -18.66 9.43 15.81
CA ASP A 159 -18.14 8.13 16.24
C ASP A 159 -17.49 7.37 15.08
N TRP A 160 -18.15 7.38 13.91
CA TRP A 160 -17.63 6.69 12.74
C TRP A 160 -16.34 7.33 12.20
N TYR A 161 -16.29 8.66 12.12
CA TYR A 161 -15.08 9.39 11.71
C TYR A 161 -13.93 9.22 12.70
N ALA A 162 -14.22 9.12 14.01
CA ALA A 162 -13.21 8.85 15.03
C ALA A 162 -12.50 7.49 14.84
N ALA A 163 -13.16 6.53 14.17
CA ALA A 163 -12.60 5.22 13.84
C ALA A 163 -11.84 5.18 12.49
N MET A 164 -11.83 6.30 11.74
CA MET A 164 -11.14 6.35 10.45
C MET A 164 -9.62 6.41 10.64
N PRO A 165 -8.86 5.66 9.81
CA PRO A 165 -7.41 5.61 9.94
C PRO A 165 -6.76 6.95 9.55
N SER A 166 -5.51 7.11 9.98
CA SER A 166 -4.61 8.18 9.52
C SER A 166 -3.36 7.55 8.91
N GLU A 167 -2.51 8.36 8.29
CA GLU A 167 -1.23 7.88 7.74
C GLU A 167 -0.34 7.20 8.79
N ARG A 168 -0.45 7.60 10.07
CA ARG A 168 0.28 6.98 11.19
C ARG A 168 -0.22 5.57 11.50
N HIS A 169 -1.53 5.34 11.39
CA HIS A 169 -2.11 4.01 11.59
C HIS A 169 -1.63 3.03 10.52
N VAL A 170 -1.56 3.46 9.26
CA VAL A 170 -1.03 2.64 8.16
C VAL A 170 0.42 2.22 8.44
N MET A 171 1.26 3.15 8.92
CA MET A 171 2.65 2.84 9.28
C MET A 171 2.77 1.87 10.46
N ALA A 172 1.91 2.01 11.47
CA ALA A 172 1.88 1.08 12.61
C ALA A 172 1.49 -0.34 12.20
N ILE A 173 0.51 -0.47 11.29
CA ILE A 173 0.09 -1.75 10.73
C ILE A 173 1.23 -2.36 9.91
N ALA A 174 1.88 -1.59 9.05
CA ALA A 174 3.02 -2.07 8.26
C ALA A 174 4.17 -2.58 9.14
N ARG A 175 4.49 -1.85 10.22
CA ARG A 175 5.49 -2.28 11.21
C ARG A 175 5.11 -3.61 11.86
N HIS A 176 3.85 -3.77 12.25
CA HIS A 176 3.39 -5.00 12.90
C HIS A 176 3.31 -6.19 11.94
N TRP A 177 2.96 -5.96 10.67
CA TRP A 177 2.83 -7.01 9.68
C TRP A 177 4.17 -7.47 9.09
N GLY A 178 5.22 -6.64 9.14
CA GLY A 178 6.54 -7.03 8.67
C GLY A 178 7.54 -5.88 8.70
N ILE A 179 7.40 -4.95 7.75
CA ILE A 179 8.34 -3.84 7.58
C ILE A 179 7.60 -2.51 7.39
N CYS A 180 8.01 -1.50 8.15
CA CYS A 180 7.59 -0.13 7.93
C CYS A 180 8.71 0.62 7.20
N PRO A 181 8.41 1.35 6.11
CA PRO A 181 9.45 2.09 5.40
C PRO A 181 10.15 3.18 6.26
N LEU A 182 9.50 3.65 7.33
CA LEU A 182 10.09 4.59 8.29
C LEU A 182 11.15 3.99 9.20
N ASP A 183 11.22 2.66 9.30
CA ASP A 183 12.22 1.97 10.12
C ASP A 183 13.52 1.68 9.35
N ILE A 184 13.51 1.95 8.03
CA ILE A 184 14.67 1.73 7.17
C ILE A 184 15.70 2.83 7.42
N PRO A 185 16.97 2.49 7.71
CA PRO A 185 18.02 3.47 7.92
C PRO A 185 18.17 4.44 6.74
N GLU A 186 18.56 5.69 7.04
CA GLU A 186 18.73 6.74 6.04
C GLU A 186 19.87 6.44 5.03
N ALA A 187 20.81 5.58 5.42
CA ALA A 187 21.77 4.89 4.56
C ALA A 187 21.34 3.43 4.36
N PRO A 188 20.41 3.16 3.42
CA PRO A 188 19.90 1.82 3.16
C PRO A 188 20.98 0.92 2.52
N PRO A 189 20.75 -0.41 2.45
CA PRO A 189 21.75 -1.37 2.00
C PRO A 189 22.37 -1.02 0.65
N THR A 190 23.66 -1.34 0.51
CA THR A 190 24.40 -1.18 -0.74
C THR A 190 23.81 -2.08 -1.83
N GLY A 191 23.06 -1.51 -2.77
CA GLY A 191 22.49 -2.22 -3.91
C GLY A 191 21.56 -1.33 -4.73
N ASP A 192 21.72 -1.35 -6.04
CA ASP A 192 20.86 -0.56 -6.92
C ASP A 192 19.47 -1.22 -7.00
N GLY A 193 18.42 -0.40 -6.99
CA GLY A 193 17.05 -0.84 -7.29
C GLY A 193 16.70 -0.65 -8.77
N ILE A 194 15.47 -0.95 -9.12
CA ILE A 194 14.93 -0.81 -10.47
C ILE A 194 13.83 0.25 -10.45
N TYR A 195 14.02 1.33 -11.17
CA TYR A 195 12.98 2.31 -11.46
C TYR A 195 12.31 2.01 -12.80
N GLY A 196 11.00 2.22 -12.91
CA GLY A 196 10.27 2.12 -14.17
C GLY A 196 8.82 2.62 -14.04
N PHE A 197 8.07 2.53 -15.14
CA PHE A 197 6.68 2.96 -15.18
C PHE A 197 5.73 1.75 -15.19
N PRO A 198 4.64 1.76 -14.40
CA PRO A 198 3.61 0.74 -14.54
C PRO A 198 2.94 0.87 -15.92
N PRO A 199 2.38 -0.22 -16.47
CA PRO A 199 1.75 -0.20 -17.79
C PRO A 199 0.68 0.90 -17.94
N GLY A 200 0.77 1.67 -19.02
CA GLY A 200 -0.16 2.76 -19.36
C GLY A 200 0.15 4.09 -18.67
N ALA A 201 1.15 4.14 -17.80
CA ALA A 201 1.53 5.33 -17.05
C ALA A 201 2.81 6.01 -17.56
N GLU A 202 3.35 5.61 -18.72
CA GLU A 202 4.50 6.25 -19.39
C GLU A 202 4.32 7.75 -19.72
#